data_AF-A0A078K0N3-F1
#
_entry.id   AF-A0A078K0N3-F1
#
_cell.length_a   1.000
_cell.length_b   1.000
_cell.length_c   1.000
_cell.angle_alpha   90.00
_cell.angle_beta   90.00
_cell.angle_gamma   90.00
#
_symmetry.space_group_name_H-M   'P 1'
#
loop_
_entity.id
_entity.type
_entity.pdbx_description
1 polymer ?
#
loop_
_entity_poly.entity_id
_entity_poly.type
_entity_poly.pdbx_seq_one_letter_code
_entity_poly.pdbx_strand_id
1 'polypeptide(L)' 'MNRGKEIEQALAQLGCSPTDPVVFIGGQLVGGANQVMSLHLHRSLVPILKRAGALWL' A
#
# COMPACT_ATOMS: atom_id res chain seq x y z
N MET A 1 -18.99 5.14 17.17
CA MET A 1 -17.67 4.50 17.03
C MET A 1 -16.99 5.05 15.80
N ASN A 2 -15.74 5.51 15.94
CA ASN A 2 -14.98 6.06 14.82
C ASN A 2 -14.21 4.92 14.16
N ARG A 3 -14.76 4.36 13.07
CA ARG A 3 -14.16 3.23 12.34
C ARG A 3 -12.73 3.50 11.87
N GLY A 4 -12.37 4.77 11.66
CA GLY A 4 -11.00 5.15 11.33
C GLY A 4 -9.99 4.74 12.39
N LYS A 5 -10.32 4.97 13.68
CA LYS A 5 -9.46 4.56 14.80
C LYS A 5 -9.31 3.05 14.91
N GLU A 6 -10.38 2.30 14.65
CA GLU A 6 -10.34 0.83 14.65
C GLU A 6 -9.44 0.30 13.54
N ILE A 7 -9.50 0.91 12.34
CA ILE A 7 -8.63 0.57 11.21
C ILE A 7 -7.17 0.93 11.53
N GLU A 8 -6.89 2.13 12.02
CA GLU A 8 -5.54 2.56 12.40
C GLU A 8 -4.93 1.63 13.47
N GLN A 9 -5.72 1.22 14.46
CA GLN A 9 -5.27 0.30 15.50
C GLN A 9 -5.00 -1.11 14.95
N ALA A 10 -5.78 -1.59 13.98
CA ALA A 10 -5.52 -2.86 13.30
C ALA A 10 -4.25 -2.80 12.44
N LEU A 11 -4.04 -1.70 11.71
CA LEU A 11 -2.83 -1.46 10.90
C LEU A 11 -1.58 -1.37 11.78
N ALA A 12 -1.66 -0.70 12.93
CA ALA A 12 -0.58 -0.64 13.91
C ALA A 12 -0.21 -2.04 14.45
N GLN A 13 -1.19 -2.91 14.69
CA GLN A 13 -0.96 -4.31 15.08
C GLN A 13 -0.27 -5.14 13.98
N LEU A 14 -0.44 -4.76 12.72
CA LEU A 14 0.29 -5.34 11.57
C LEU A 14 1.70 -4.73 11.39
N GLY A 15 2.14 -3.86 12.29
CA GLY A 15 3.45 -3.21 12.23
C GLY A 15 3.52 -2.03 11.26
N CYS A 16 2.39 -1.54 10.77
CA CYS A 16 2.36 -0.36 9.90
C CYS A 16 2.53 0.92 10.74
N SER A 17 3.27 1.89 10.20
CA SER A 17 3.42 3.21 10.83
C SER A 17 2.12 4.01 10.69
N PRO A 18 1.63 4.69 11.75
CA PRO A 18 0.45 5.55 11.66
C PRO A 18 0.72 6.86 10.90
N THR A 19 1.98 7.23 10.68
CA THR A 19 2.36 8.47 9.98
C THR A 19 2.45 8.30 8.47
N ASP A 20 2.64 7.07 8.00
CA ASP A 20 2.72 6.77 6.58
C ASP A 20 1.39 6.18 6.09
N PRO A 21 0.95 6.50 4.86
CA PRO A 21 -0.21 5.84 4.29
C PRO A 21 0.06 4.35 4.16
N VAL A 22 -0.92 3.49 4.45
CA VAL A 22 -0.79 2.05 4.21
C VAL A 22 -1.37 1.73 2.84
N VAL A 23 -0.52 1.31 1.91
CA VAL A 23 -0.90 1.07 0.52
C VAL A 23 -1.05 -0.43 0.26
N PHE A 24 -2.21 -0.80 -0.26
CA PHE A 24 -2.48 -2.13 -0.78
C PHE A 24 -2.65 -2.07 -2.31
N ILE A 25 -2.10 -3.04 -3.03
CA ILE A 25 -2.27 -3.19 -4.48
C ILE A 25 -2.68 -4.63 -4.78
N GLY A 26 -3.81 -4.83 -5.47
CA GLY A 26 -4.34 -6.17 -5.73
C GLY A 26 -4.65 -6.97 -4.45
N GLY A 27 -5.02 -6.28 -3.37
CA GLY A 27 -5.28 -6.89 -2.06
C GLY A 27 -4.04 -7.25 -1.24
N GLN A 28 -2.83 -6.96 -1.73
CA GLN A 28 -1.57 -7.24 -1.03
C GLN A 28 -0.98 -5.96 -0.42
N LEU A 29 -0.47 -6.06 0.82
CA LEU A 29 0.21 -4.96 1.48
C LEU A 29 1.54 -4.67 0.77
N VAL A 30 1.69 -3.45 0.25
CA VAL A 30 2.92 -2.99 -0.43
C VAL A 30 3.81 -2.16 0.50
N GLY A 31 3.21 -1.47 1.47
CA GLY A 31 3.91 -0.61 2.42
C GLY A 31 3.45 0.85 2.32
N GLY A 32 4.35 1.79 2.59
CA GLY A 32 4.08 3.22 2.57
C GLY A 32 4.37 3.91 1.24
N ALA A 33 4.20 5.23 1.24
CA ALA A 33 4.51 6.07 0.08
C ALA A 33 5.95 5.88 -0.42
N ASN A 34 6.92 5.78 0.49
CA ASN A 34 8.33 5.55 0.16
C ASN A 34 8.56 4.21 -0.54
N GLN A 35 7.90 3.14 -0.10
CA GLN A 35 7.97 1.84 -0.76
C GLN A 35 7.37 1.89 -2.17
N VAL A 36 6.23 2.57 -2.35
CA VAL A 36 5.62 2.77 -3.67
C VAL A 36 6.54 3.56 -4.60
N MET A 37 7.14 4.65 -4.11
CA MET A 37 8.11 5.46 -4.87
C MET A 37 9.36 4.65 -5.23
N SER A 38 9.86 3.84 -4.30
CA SER A 38 10.96 2.91 -4.58
C SER A 38 10.59 1.96 -5.72
N LEU A 39 9.41 1.32 -5.69
CA LEU A 39 8.95 0.45 -6.78
C LEU A 39 8.85 1.19 -8.13
N HIS A 40 8.44 2.46 -8.12
CA HIS A 40 8.40 3.29 -9.33
C HIS A 40 9.81 3.53 -9.89
N LEU A 41 10.76 3.93 -9.04
CA LEU A 41 12.16 4.18 -9.43
C LEU A 41 12.84 2.90 -9.94
N HIS A 42 12.53 1.75 -9.34
CA HIS A 42 13.01 0.43 -9.77
C HIS A 42 12.24 -0.13 -10.98
N ARG A 43 11.28 0.62 -11.54
CA ARG A 43 10.40 0.22 -12.66
C ARG A 43 9.61 -1.08 -12.43
N SER A 44 9.48 -1.52 -11.17
CA SER A 44 8.75 -2.73 -10.79
C SER A 44 7.28 -2.45 -10.47
N LEU A 45 6.91 -1.18 -10.26
CA LEU A 45 5.52 -0.79 -9.98
C LEU A 45 4.58 -1.08 -11.16
N VAL A 46 5.00 -0.80 -12.39
CA VAL A 46 4.17 -1.01 -13.59
C VAL A 46 3.75 -2.48 -13.76
N PRO A 47 4.66 -3.47 -13.70
CA PRO A 47 4.28 -4.88 -13.68
C PRO A 47 3.30 -5.26 -12.57
N ILE A 48 3.45 -4.69 -11.36
CA ILE A 48 2.54 -4.96 -10.23
C ILE A 48 1.14 -4.43 -10.55
N LEU A 49 1.04 -3.20 -11.07
CA LEU A 49 -0.24 -2.59 -11.44
C LEU A 49 -0.95 -3.34 -12.58
N LYS A 50 -0.20 -3.82 -13.57
CA LYS A 50 -0.74 -4.68 -14.64
C LYS A 50 -1.33 -5.98 -14.08
N ARG A 51 -0.61 -6.67 -13.19
CA ARG A 51 -1.12 -7.89 -12.54
C ARG A 51 -2.35 -7.65 -11.66
N ALA A 52 -2.42 -6.49 -11.03
CA ALA A 52 -3.58 -6.09 -10.23
C ALA A 52 -4.79 -5.64 -11.08
N GLY A 53 -4.67 -5.61 -12.42
CA GLY A 53 -5.72 -5.09 -13.31
C GLY A 53 -5.95 -3.59 -13.18
N ALA A 54 -5.00 -2.86 -12.58
CA ALA A 54 -5.08 -1.42 -12.37
C ALA A 54 -4.47 -0.61 -13.53
N LEU A 55 -3.79 -1.26 -14.47
CA LEU A 55 -3.16 -0.63 -15.62
C LEU A 55 -3.27 -1.53 -16.85
N TRP A 56 -3.86 -1.00 -17.92
CA TRP A 56 -4.01 -1.66 -19.22
C TRP A 56 -3.41 -0.72 -20.27
N LEU A 57 -2.18 -1.01 -20.68
CA LEU A 57 -1.43 -0.33 -21.74
C LEU A 57 -1.01 -1.41 -22.74
#